data_AF-A0A2N2NFR0-F1
#
_entry.id   AF-A0A2N2NFR0-F1
#
_cell.length_a   1.000
_cell.length_b   1.000
_cell.length_c   1.000
_cell.angle_alpha   90.00
_cell.angle_beta   90.00
_cell.angle_gamma   90.00
#
_symmetry.space_group_name_H-M   'P 1'
#
loop_
_entity.id
_entity.type
_entity.pdbx_description
1 polymer ?
#
loop_
_entity_poly.entity_id
_entity_poly.type
_entity_poly.pdbx_seq_one_letter_code
_entity_poly.pdbx_strand_id
1 'polypeptide(L)'
;MPYAPEETSVRQLKQLGINPGDVKHIVMTHLHFDHAGGLVDFPWTQVHLHKKELDAKNKPKTWLERFAYDQADFTHHPNWVIYELCTEKWFEFDAIPLPFEPKMYLIPLFGHTSGHCGVAIQDGLG
;
A
#
# COMPACT_ATOMS: atom_id res chain seq x y z
N MET A 1 -12.90 -4.62 -17.67
CA MET A 1 -13.53 -5.94 -17.48
C MET A 1 -13.80 -6.09 -15.99
N PRO A 2 -14.93 -6.64 -15.55
CA PRO A 2 -15.05 -6.98 -14.13
C PRO A 2 -14.00 -8.04 -13.82
N TYR A 3 -13.15 -7.79 -12.83
CA TYR A 3 -12.31 -8.85 -12.25
C TYR A 3 -13.22 -9.94 -11.73
N ALA A 4 -12.88 -11.18 -12.01
CA ALA A 4 -13.71 -12.27 -11.57
C ALA A 4 -13.59 -12.38 -10.04
N PRO A 5 -14.68 -12.61 -9.27
CA PRO A 5 -14.62 -12.58 -7.80
C PRO A 5 -13.53 -13.47 -7.20
N GLU A 6 -13.18 -14.56 -7.86
CA GLU A 6 -12.09 -15.47 -7.51
C GLU A 6 -10.70 -14.83 -7.53
N GLU A 7 -10.48 -13.80 -8.36
CA GLU A 7 -9.19 -13.10 -8.50
C GLU A 7 -8.94 -12.11 -7.35
N THR A 8 -9.94 -11.86 -6.51
CA THR A 8 -9.80 -10.92 -5.39
C THR A 8 -8.84 -11.45 -4.32
N SER A 9 -8.04 -10.55 -3.73
CA SER A 9 -7.08 -10.90 -2.67
C SER A 9 -7.75 -11.65 -1.51
N VAL A 10 -8.97 -11.27 -1.12
CA VAL A 10 -9.72 -11.94 -0.05
C VAL A 10 -10.07 -13.39 -0.38
N ARG A 11 -10.36 -13.72 -1.65
CA ARG A 11 -10.62 -15.10 -2.09
C ARG A 11 -9.34 -15.89 -2.26
N GLN A 12 -8.29 -15.28 -2.80
CA GLN A 12 -6.97 -15.89 -2.91
C GLN A 12 -6.41 -16.27 -1.54
N LEU A 13 -6.52 -15.40 -0.52
CA LEU A 13 -6.12 -15.73 0.85
C LEU A 13 -6.87 -16.95 1.41
N LYS A 14 -8.20 -17.00 1.22
CA LYS A 14 -9.02 -18.13 1.65
C LYS A 14 -8.62 -19.43 0.96
N GLN A 15 -8.29 -19.40 -0.33
CA GLN A 15 -7.81 -20.58 -1.06
C GLN A 15 -6.46 -21.09 -0.53
N LEU A 16 -5.61 -20.20 -0.04
CA LEU A 16 -4.34 -20.54 0.63
C LEU A 16 -4.54 -21.01 2.09
N GLY A 17 -5.78 -21.10 2.58
CA GLY A 17 -6.08 -21.46 3.97
C GLY A 17 -5.79 -20.34 4.98
N ILE A 18 -5.55 -19.11 4.50
CA ILE A 18 -5.33 -17.94 5.35
C ILE A 18 -6.68 -17.26 5.58
N ASN A 19 -7.05 -17.08 6.84
CA ASN A 19 -8.24 -16.32 7.18
C ASN A 19 -7.97 -14.82 6.92
N PRO A 20 -8.74 -14.14 6.05
CA PRO A 20 -8.53 -12.71 5.81
C PRO A 20 -8.60 -11.86 7.08
N GLY A 21 -9.39 -12.29 8.07
CA GLY A 21 -9.48 -11.63 9.37
C GLY A 21 -8.16 -11.57 10.14
N ASP A 22 -7.17 -12.39 9.77
CA ASP A 22 -5.84 -12.40 10.38
C ASP A 22 -4.89 -11.37 9.76
N VAL A 23 -5.23 -10.81 8.59
CA VAL A 23 -4.48 -9.69 8.01
C VAL A 23 -4.68 -8.46 8.89
N LYS A 24 -3.61 -7.96 9.51
CA LYS A 24 -3.65 -6.76 10.38
C LYS A 24 -3.02 -5.53 9.74
N HIS A 25 -2.09 -5.73 8.82
CA HIS A 25 -1.31 -4.68 8.19
C HIS A 25 -1.29 -4.89 6.67
N ILE A 26 -1.46 -3.81 5.92
CA ILE A 26 -1.29 -3.77 4.47
C ILE A 26 -0.30 -2.65 4.16
N VAL A 27 0.77 -2.95 3.43
CA VAL A 27 1.76 -1.96 3.00
C VAL A 27 1.50 -1.62 1.53
N MET A 28 1.18 -0.37 1.25
CA MET A 28 0.85 0.10 -0.09
C MET A 28 2.09 0.68 -0.78
N THR A 29 2.36 0.23 -1.99
CA THR A 29 3.34 0.88 -2.87
C THR A 29 2.81 2.22 -3.38
N HIS A 30 1.54 2.27 -3.78
CA HIS A 30 0.78 3.45 -4.18
C HIS A 30 -0.73 3.15 -4.14
N LEU A 31 -1.59 4.14 -4.44
CA LEU A 31 -3.04 4.09 -4.22
C LEU A 31 -3.90 4.04 -5.50
N HIS A 32 -3.35 3.63 -6.64
CA HIS A 32 -4.18 3.42 -7.83
C HIS A 32 -5.18 2.27 -7.65
N PHE A 33 -6.28 2.30 -8.39
CA PHE A 33 -7.42 1.38 -8.27
C PHE A 33 -7.03 -0.10 -8.36
N ASP A 34 -6.03 -0.45 -9.16
CA ASP A 34 -5.54 -1.82 -9.33
C ASP A 34 -4.70 -2.33 -8.14
N HIS A 35 -4.28 -1.42 -7.27
CA HIS A 35 -3.59 -1.71 -6.02
C HIS A 35 -4.50 -1.55 -4.79
N ALA A 36 -5.26 -0.46 -4.74
CA ALA A 36 -6.10 -0.08 -3.60
C ALA A 36 -7.53 -0.67 -3.64
N GLY A 37 -7.98 -1.16 -4.80
CA GLY A 37 -9.37 -1.62 -4.99
C GLY A 37 -9.82 -2.73 -4.04
N GLY A 38 -8.88 -3.55 -3.55
CA GLY A 38 -9.18 -4.61 -2.58
C GLY A 38 -9.28 -4.15 -1.12
N LEU A 39 -8.94 -2.90 -0.78
CA LEU A 39 -8.85 -2.45 0.61
C LEU A 39 -10.20 -2.55 1.35
N VAL A 40 -11.32 -2.38 0.63
CA VAL A 40 -12.67 -2.49 1.19
C VAL A 40 -12.98 -3.86 1.80
N ASP A 41 -12.28 -4.91 1.37
CA ASP A 41 -12.42 -6.25 1.94
C ASP A 41 -11.68 -6.42 3.29
N PHE A 42 -10.88 -5.43 3.69
CA PHE A 42 -10.03 -5.46 4.88
C PHE A 42 -10.20 -4.22 5.80
N PRO A 43 -11.43 -3.83 6.19
CA PRO A 43 -11.70 -2.56 6.89
C PRO A 43 -11.06 -2.44 8.28
N TRP A 44 -10.62 -3.56 8.88
CA TRP A 44 -9.95 -3.59 10.18
C TRP A 44 -8.44 -3.36 10.11
N THR A 45 -7.84 -3.33 8.92
CA THR A 45 -6.38 -3.28 8.75
C THR A 45 -5.82 -1.88 8.98
N GLN A 46 -4.56 -1.83 9.42
CA GLN A 46 -3.71 -0.64 9.31
C GLN A 46 -3.08 -0.62 7.92
N VAL A 47 -3.23 0.51 7.21
CA VAL A 47 -2.75 0.67 5.83
C VAL A 47 -1.57 1.63 5.82
N HIS A 48 -0.38 1.09 5.57
CA HIS A 48 0.91 1.76 5.64
C HIS A 48 1.30 2.34 4.29
N LEU A 49 1.60 3.64 4.22
CA LEU A 49 1.96 4.31 2.97
C LEU A 49 2.75 5.59 3.18
N HIS A 50 3.37 6.07 2.11
CA HIS A 50 4.05 7.35 2.11
C HIS A 50 3.07 8.54 2.10
N LYS A 51 3.38 9.60 2.86
CA LYS A 51 2.55 10.80 3.01
C LYS A 51 2.16 11.45 1.68
N LYS A 52 3.14 11.60 0.77
CA LYS A 52 2.90 12.16 -0.57
C LYS A 52 1.83 11.41 -1.36
N GLU A 53 1.67 10.12 -1.12
CA GLU A 53 0.67 9.31 -1.82
C GLU A 53 -0.73 9.66 -1.34
N LEU A 54 -0.91 9.72 -0.01
CA LEU A 54 -2.17 10.14 0.58
C LEU A 54 -2.53 11.58 0.17
N ASP A 55 -1.54 12.48 0.13
CA ASP A 55 -1.73 13.86 -0.31
C ASP A 55 -2.15 13.93 -1.79
N ALA A 56 -1.54 13.12 -2.66
CA ALA A 56 -1.88 13.03 -4.08
C ALA A 56 -3.29 12.47 -4.31
N LYS A 57 -3.66 11.41 -3.57
CA LYS A 57 -5.01 10.84 -3.59
C LYS A 57 -6.07 11.84 -3.11
N ASN A 58 -5.75 12.68 -2.13
CA ASN A 58 -6.66 13.70 -1.61
C ASN A 58 -6.75 14.96 -2.48
N LYS A 59 -5.69 15.27 -3.23
CA LYS A 59 -5.60 16.45 -4.10
C LYS A 59 -5.02 16.10 -5.47
N PRO A 60 -5.74 15.29 -6.28
CA PRO A 60 -5.25 14.88 -7.59
C PRO A 60 -5.16 16.10 -8.52
N LYS A 61 -3.99 16.27 -9.14
CA LYS A 61 -3.64 17.43 -9.97
C LYS A 61 -3.97 17.20 -11.44
N THR A 62 -3.90 15.96 -11.90
CA THR A 62 -4.15 15.61 -13.30
C THR A 62 -5.47 14.87 -13.49
N TRP A 63 -5.97 14.84 -14.72
CA TRP A 63 -7.14 14.02 -15.04
C TRP A 63 -6.82 12.53 -14.87
N LEU A 64 -5.63 12.07 -15.29
CA LEU A 64 -5.20 10.68 -15.09
C LEU A 64 -5.25 10.29 -13.61
N GLU A 65 -4.69 11.13 -12.72
CA GLU A 65 -4.74 10.87 -11.26
C GLU A 65 -6.18 10.78 -10.73
N ARG A 66 -7.10 11.62 -11.23
CA ARG A 66 -8.52 11.54 -10.80
C ARG A 66 -9.20 10.24 -11.22
N PHE A 67 -8.81 9.66 -12.35
CA PHE A 67 -9.29 8.35 -12.76
C PHE A 67 -8.57 7.21 -12.06
N ALA A 68 -7.28 7.38 -11.75
CA ALA A 68 -6.46 6.34 -11.16
C ALA A 68 -6.74 6.15 -9.66
N TYR A 69 -7.05 7.23 -8.92
CA TYR A 69 -7.52 7.16 -7.53
C TYR A 69 -9.05 7.04 -7.48
N ASP A 70 -9.58 5.83 -7.47
CA ASP A 70 -11.02 5.62 -7.34
C ASP A 70 -11.48 5.95 -5.92
N GLN A 71 -12.40 6.91 -5.76
CA GLN A 71 -12.91 7.29 -4.44
C GLN A 71 -13.72 6.17 -3.79
N ALA A 72 -14.32 5.27 -4.57
CA ALA A 72 -15.10 4.14 -4.06
C ALA A 72 -14.25 3.23 -3.15
N ASP A 73 -12.98 3.05 -3.52
CA ASP A 73 -12.00 2.21 -2.80
C ASP A 73 -11.75 2.69 -1.36
N PHE A 74 -12.04 3.96 -1.06
CA PHE A 74 -11.71 4.59 0.23
C PHE A 74 -12.94 4.97 1.06
N THR A 75 -14.15 4.60 0.63
CA THR A 75 -15.41 4.93 1.32
C THR A 75 -15.53 4.32 2.72
N HIS A 76 -14.80 3.24 2.98
CA HIS A 76 -14.75 2.57 4.28
C HIS A 76 -13.80 3.22 5.29
N HIS A 77 -13.20 4.38 4.94
CA HIS A 77 -12.27 5.14 5.77
C HIS A 77 -11.09 4.30 6.30
N PRO A 78 -10.15 3.89 5.43
CA PRO A 78 -9.02 3.04 5.84
C PRO A 78 -8.21 3.65 7.00
N ASN A 79 -7.68 2.79 7.88
CA ASN A 79 -6.85 3.23 9.01
C ASN A 79 -5.42 3.52 8.52
N TRP A 80 -5.18 4.74 8.08
CA TRP A 80 -3.88 5.14 7.52
C TRP A 80 -2.76 5.20 8.57
N VAL A 81 -1.62 4.59 8.25
CA VAL A 81 -0.35 4.75 8.95
C VAL A 81 0.64 5.41 7.99
N ILE A 82 1.03 6.64 8.29
CA ILE A 82 1.68 7.54 7.34
C ILE A 82 3.18 7.65 7.64
N TYR A 83 3.98 7.55 6.59
CA TYR A 83 5.44 7.66 6.63
C TYR A 83 5.94 8.81 5.75
N GLU A 84 7.03 9.47 6.15
CA GLU A 84 7.60 10.60 5.39
C GLU A 84 9.12 10.69 5.56
N LEU A 85 9.62 10.52 6.78
CA LEU A 85 11.03 10.70 7.09
C LEU A 85 11.83 9.45 6.76
N CYS A 86 12.82 9.60 5.89
CA CYS A 86 13.85 8.59 5.66
C CYS A 86 14.91 8.72 6.75
N THR A 87 14.99 7.72 7.63
CA THR A 87 15.95 7.69 8.74
C THR A 87 17.04 6.64 8.55
N GLU A 88 16.91 5.78 7.53
CA GLU A 88 17.84 4.71 7.23
C GLU A 88 18.17 4.66 5.73
N LYS A 89 19.06 3.73 5.38
CA LYS A 89 19.45 3.41 4.01
C LYS A 89 19.22 1.94 3.73
N TRP A 90 18.69 1.63 2.54
CA TRP A 90 18.66 0.29 1.98
C TRP A 90 19.62 0.26 0.79
N PHE A 91 20.84 -0.25 1.03
CA PHE A 91 21.99 0.03 0.16
C PHE A 91 22.14 1.55 -0.07
N GLU A 92 22.12 2.01 -1.32
CA GLU A 92 22.27 3.43 -1.66
C GLU A 92 20.94 4.22 -1.60
N PHE A 93 19.81 3.53 -1.42
CA PHE A 93 18.49 4.16 -1.41
C PHE A 93 18.13 4.71 -0.03
N ASP A 94 17.52 5.90 0.02
CA ASP A 94 16.84 6.38 1.20
C ASP A 94 15.73 5.40 1.60
N ALA A 95 15.65 5.09 2.89
CA ALA A 95 14.73 4.10 3.41
C ALA A 95 13.99 4.61 4.65
N ILE A 96 12.70 4.27 4.70
CA ILE A 96 11.84 4.53 5.85
C ILE A 96 11.59 3.19 6.54
N PRO A 97 12.11 2.96 7.76
CA PRO A 97 11.90 1.70 8.46
C PRO A 97 10.43 1.53 8.83
N LEU A 98 9.93 0.31 8.63
CA LEU A 98 8.60 -0.11 9.05
C LEU A 98 8.68 -0.87 10.39
N PRO A 99 7.63 -0.82 11.23
CA PRO A 99 7.64 -1.42 12.57
C PRO A 99 7.35 -2.93 12.53
N PHE A 100 8.03 -3.66 11.64
CA PHE A 100 7.79 -5.09 11.39
C PHE A 100 9.09 -5.90 11.52
N GLU A 101 8.90 -7.18 11.82
CA GLU A 101 9.94 -8.21 11.78
C GLU A 101 9.52 -9.30 10.76
N PRO A 102 10.42 -9.77 9.86
CA PRO A 102 11.78 -9.27 9.65
C PRO A 102 11.79 -7.80 9.25
N LYS A 103 12.94 -7.12 9.38
CA LYS A 103 13.04 -5.69 9.05
C LYS A 103 12.51 -5.40 7.65
N MET A 104 11.63 -4.41 7.55
CA MET A 104 11.07 -3.96 6.27
C MET A 104 11.21 -2.45 6.14
N TYR A 105 11.23 -2.00 4.89
CA TYR A 105 11.39 -0.59 4.55
C TYR A 105 10.41 -0.17 3.45
N LEU A 106 9.89 1.05 3.56
CA LEU A 106 9.40 1.79 2.40
C LEU A 106 10.58 2.52 1.75
N ILE A 107 10.78 2.29 0.46
CA ILE A 107 11.82 2.93 -0.35
C ILE A 107 11.14 3.96 -1.26
N PRO A 108 11.29 5.27 -1.03
CA PRO A 108 10.75 6.28 -1.93
C PRO A 108 11.28 6.11 -3.36
N LEU A 109 10.35 5.82 -4.29
CA LEU A 109 10.61 5.65 -5.72
C LEU A 109 9.61 6.51 -6.49
N PHE A 110 9.56 7.80 -6.13
CA PHE A 110 8.60 8.75 -6.69
C PHE A 110 8.74 8.82 -8.22
N GLY A 111 7.59 8.80 -8.91
CA GLY A 111 7.57 8.74 -10.36
C GLY A 111 6.18 8.37 -10.85
N HIS A 112 5.86 7.07 -10.89
CA HIS A 112 4.56 6.57 -11.33
C HIS A 112 3.40 7.28 -10.63
N THR A 113 3.51 7.46 -9.32
CA THR A 113 2.73 8.41 -8.52
C THR A 113 3.65 9.32 -7.72
N SER A 114 3.10 10.41 -7.19
CA SER A 114 3.84 11.37 -6.37
C SER A 114 4.38 10.78 -5.07
N GLY A 115 3.78 9.69 -4.57
CA GLY A 115 4.20 9.00 -3.34
C GLY A 115 4.54 7.53 -3.53
N HIS A 116 4.77 7.07 -4.77
CA HIS A 116 5.12 5.68 -5.04
C HIS A 116 6.36 5.24 -4.25
N CYS A 117 6.27 4.06 -3.64
CA CYS A 117 7.33 3.41 -2.90
C CYS A 117 7.53 1.96 -3.34
N GLY A 118 8.78 1.50 -3.29
CA GLY A 118 9.09 0.07 -3.19
C GLY A 118 8.97 -0.42 -1.75
N VAL A 119 8.80 -1.73 -1.56
CA VAL A 119 8.87 -2.39 -0.25
C VAL A 119 10.09 -3.32 -0.25
N ALA A 120 11.02 -3.09 0.66
CA ALA A 120 12.17 -3.98 0.88
C ALA A 120 11.95 -4.81 2.14
N ILE A 121 12.35 -6.09 2.09
CA ILE A 121 12.24 -7.05 3.19
C ILE A 121 13.62 -7.68 3.39
N GLN A 122 14.12 -7.65 4.63
CA GLN A 122 15.40 -8.23 4.99
C GLN A 122 15.22 -9.63 5.58
N ASP A 123 15.22 -10.66 4.74
CA ASP A 123 15.05 -12.06 5.14
C ASP A 123 16.37 -12.83 5.34
N GLY A 124 17.51 -12.12 5.39
CA GLY A 124 18.86 -12.68 5.58
C GLY A 124 19.89 -11.65 6.05
N LEU A 125 21.19 -12.01 6.02
CA LEU A 125 22.30 -11.17 6.51
C LEU A 125 22.74 -10.04 5.55
N GLY A 126 22.00 -9.81 4.46
CA GLY A 126 22.25 -8.72 3.51
C GLY A 126 21.50 -7.48 3.93
#